data_AF-A0A151R7D7-F1
#
_entry.id   AF-A0A151R7D7-F1
#
_cell.length_a   1.000
_cell.length_b   1.000
_cell.length_c   1.000
_cell.angle_alpha   90.00
_cell.angle_beta   90.00
_cell.angle_gamma   90.00
#
_symmetry.space_group_name_H-M   'P 1'
#
loop_
_entity.id
_entity.type
_entity.pdbx_description
1 polymer ?
#
loop_
_entity_poly.entity_id
_entity_poly.type
_entity_poly.pdbx_seq_one_letter_code
_entity_poly.pdbx_strand_id
1 'polypeptide(L)'
;VEEGFSTPEDTSSLTATQKKELKENKQKNSKVLFILQQAVTDTILPRIMGATTAKEAWTTLQEEFEGSEKVRAIKLQTLRRNFEWLNMKESETVNDYYSKIK
;
A
#
# COMPACT_ATOMS: atom_id res chain seq x y z
N VAL A 1 -6.01 4.79 8.26
CA VAL A 1 -4.79 3.95 8.24
C VAL A 1 -3.61 4.70 7.65
N GLU A 2 -3.81 5.44 6.56
CA GLU A 2 -2.73 6.08 5.81
C GLU A 2 -1.85 7.08 6.58
N GLU A 3 -2.44 7.89 7.47
CA GLU A 3 -1.67 8.84 8.30
C GLU A 3 -0.77 8.14 9.34
N GLY A 4 -1.03 6.86 9.64
CA GLY A 4 -0.21 6.03 10.52
C GLY A 4 -0.24 6.41 12.00
N PHE A 5 0.23 5.49 12.84
CA PHE A 5 0.60 5.75 14.22
C PHE A 5 2.07 5.38 14.38
N SER A 6 2.88 6.33 14.83
CA SER A 6 4.29 6.09 15.16
C SER A 6 4.44 6.05 16.67
N THR A 7 5.09 5.02 17.19
CA THR A 7 5.51 4.97 18.59
C THR A 7 6.64 5.98 18.82
N PRO A 8 6.46 7.01 19.68
CA PRO A 8 7.55 7.91 20.03
C PRO A 8 8.59 7.17 20.86
N GLU A 9 9.87 7.32 20.50
CA GLU A 9 11.00 6.68 21.20
C GLU A 9 11.25 7.29 22.59
N ASP A 10 10.93 8.58 22.76
CA ASP A 10 11.05 9.28 24.04
C ASP A 10 9.71 9.90 24.45
N THR A 11 9.21 9.48 25.60
CA THR A 11 7.93 9.96 26.17
C THR A 11 8.13 10.75 27.47
N SER A 12 9.39 10.94 27.89
CA SER A 12 9.76 11.52 29.18
C SER A 12 9.48 13.02 29.27
N SER A 13 9.61 13.76 28.16
CA SER A 13 9.41 15.22 28.06
C SER A 13 7.97 15.64 27.71
N LEU A 14 7.05 14.70 27.54
CA LEU A 14 5.69 14.99 27.07
C LEU A 14 4.83 15.66 28.16
N THR A 15 4.09 16.69 27.76
CA THR A 15 3.05 17.34 28.55
C THR A 15 1.88 16.39 28.81
N ALA A 16 1.05 16.69 29.83
CA ALA A 16 -0.12 15.87 30.15
C ALA A 16 -1.10 15.71 28.97
N THR A 17 -1.29 16.76 28.18
CA THR A 17 -2.14 16.75 26.98
C THR A 17 -1.58 15.79 25.91
N GLN A 18 -0.28 15.88 25.62
CA GLN A 18 0.38 14.99 24.65
C GLN A 18 0.35 13.53 25.09
N LYS A 19 0.49 13.25 26.39
CA LYS A 19 0.37 11.88 26.94
C LYS A 19 -1.04 11.31 26.75
N LYS A 20 -2.08 12.13 26.92
CA LYS A 20 -3.48 11.72 26.70
C LYS A 20 -3.72 11.39 25.23
N GLU A 21 -3.32 12.28 24.32
CA GLU A 21 -3.45 12.06 22.87
C GLU A 21 -2.70 10.82 22.40
N LEU A 22 -1.48 10.60 22.90
CA LEU A 22 -0.70 9.40 22.60
C LEU A 22 -1.43 8.11 23.00
N LYS A 23 -2.04 8.09 24.19
CA LYS A 23 -2.82 6.94 24.67
C LYS A 23 -4.05 6.67 23.78
N GLU A 24 -4.77 7.73 23.41
CA GLU A 24 -5.93 7.62 22.52
C GLU A 24 -5.53 7.11 21.14
N ASN A 25 -4.44 7.63 20.57
CA ASN A 25 -3.93 7.21 19.28
C ASN A 25 -3.43 5.77 19.30
N LYS A 26 -2.76 5.34 20.37
CA LYS A 26 -2.37 3.93 20.55
C LYS A 26 -3.60 3.02 20.60
N GLN A 27 -4.65 3.42 21.31
CA GLN A 27 -5.89 2.64 21.38
C GLN A 27 -6.59 2.57 20.01
N LYS A 28 -6.66 3.67 19.27
CA LYS A 28 -7.19 3.70 17.90
C LYS A 28 -6.37 2.77 16.99
N ASN A 29 -5.05 2.86 17.03
CA ASN A 29 -4.16 1.99 16.24
C ASN A 29 -4.39 0.51 16.54
N SER A 30 -4.46 0.10 17.81
CA SER A 30 -4.74 -1.30 18.17
C SER A 30 -6.12 -1.77 17.68
N LYS A 31 -7.15 -0.92 17.75
CA LYS A 31 -8.48 -1.25 17.22
C LYS A 31 -8.46 -1.46 15.71
N VAL A 32 -7.78 -0.58 14.97
CA VAL A 32 -7.69 -0.70 13.51
C VAL A 32 -6.88 -1.92 13.11
N LEU A 33 -5.76 -2.20 13.80
CA LEU A 33 -4.96 -3.40 13.55
C LEU A 33 -5.80 -4.68 13.73
N PHE A 34 -6.58 -4.75 14.81
CA PHE A 34 -7.49 -5.86 15.05
C PHE A 34 -8.53 -6.00 13.92
N ILE A 35 -9.14 -4.91 13.48
CA ILE A 35 -10.10 -4.93 12.37
C ILE A 35 -9.45 -5.44 11.09
N LEU A 36 -8.23 -5.01 10.76
CA LEU A 36 -7.50 -5.50 9.59
C LEU A 36 -7.24 -7.00 9.66
N GLN A 37 -6.85 -7.51 10.83
CA GLN A 37 -6.64 -8.95 11.05
C GLN A 37 -7.94 -9.76 10.92
N GLN A 38 -9.08 -9.20 11.33
CA GLN A 38 -10.39 -9.87 11.19
C GLN A 38 -10.98 -9.78 9.77
N ALA A 39 -10.60 -8.77 8.98
CA ALA A 39 -11.15 -8.54 7.66
C ALA A 39 -10.52 -9.42 6.57
N VAL A 40 -9.39 -10.06 6.85
CA VAL A 40 -8.66 -10.91 5.90
C VAL A 40 -8.97 -12.39 6.13
N THR A 41 -8.79 -13.19 5.09
CA THR A 41 -8.93 -14.65 5.16
C THR A 41 -7.76 -15.29 5.93
N ASP A 42 -7.96 -16.51 6.41
CA ASP A 42 -6.92 -17.30 7.10
C ASP A 42 -5.65 -17.50 6.26
N THR A 43 -5.77 -17.45 4.94
CA THR A 43 -4.64 -17.53 4.00
C THR A 43 -3.78 -16.26 3.98
N ILE A 44 -4.38 -15.10 4.21
CA ILE A 44 -3.71 -13.79 4.15
C ILE A 44 -3.31 -13.32 5.56
N LEU A 45 -4.01 -13.74 6.61
CA LEU A 45 -3.73 -13.39 7.99
C LEU A 45 -2.25 -13.57 8.40
N PRO A 46 -1.54 -14.66 8.05
CA PRO A 46 -0.13 -14.82 8.40
C PRO A 46 0.78 -13.72 7.84
N ARG A 47 0.40 -13.06 6.74
CA ARG A 47 1.17 -11.95 6.14
C ARG A 47 1.22 -10.72 7.05
N ILE A 48 0.15 -10.46 7.81
CA ILE A 48 0.02 -9.27 8.65
C ILE A 48 0.07 -9.56 10.16
N MET A 49 0.23 -10.83 10.55
CA MET A 49 0.23 -11.24 11.95
C MET A 49 1.42 -10.66 12.74
N GLY A 50 2.55 -10.44 12.06
CA GLY A 50 3.75 -9.83 12.66
C GLY A 50 3.68 -8.30 12.78
N ALA A 51 2.67 -7.65 12.19
CA ALA A 51 2.58 -6.20 12.18
C ALA A 51 2.28 -5.63 13.57
N THR A 52 3.08 -4.65 13.97
CA THR A 52 2.98 -3.96 15.27
C THR A 52 2.05 -2.76 15.21
N THR A 53 1.83 -2.20 14.02
CA THR A 53 0.94 -1.06 13.78
C THR A 53 -0.07 -1.37 12.69
N ALA A 54 -1.22 -0.69 12.74
CA ALA A 54 -2.21 -0.78 11.68
C ALA A 54 -1.67 -0.31 10.32
N LYS A 55 -0.74 0.66 10.33
CA LYS A 55 -0.09 1.15 9.12
C LYS A 55 0.79 0.07 8.50
N GLU A 56 1.62 -0.60 9.31
CA GLU A 56 2.46 -1.71 8.85
C GLU A 56 1.61 -2.82 8.22
N ALA A 57 0.57 -3.29 8.91
CA ALA A 57 -0.34 -4.30 8.38
C ALA A 57 -0.96 -3.88 7.03
N TRP A 58 -1.41 -2.62 6.93
CA TRP A 58 -2.01 -2.09 5.71
C TRP A 58 -1.02 -1.95 4.56
N THR A 59 0.20 -1.48 4.82
CA THR A 59 1.26 -1.41 3.83
C THR A 59 1.63 -2.81 3.32
N THR A 60 1.72 -3.81 4.21
CA THR A 60 1.94 -5.20 3.78
C THR A 60 0.81 -5.71 2.88
N LEU A 61 -0.46 -5.39 3.18
CA LEU A 61 -1.58 -5.76 2.29
C LEU A 61 -1.47 -5.06 0.93
N GLN A 62 -1.14 -3.77 0.91
CA GLN A 62 -0.93 -3.04 -0.35
C GLN A 62 0.18 -3.69 -1.18
N GLU A 63 1.29 -4.08 -0.56
CA GLU A 63 2.39 -4.76 -1.27
C GLU A 63 2.01 -6.16 -1.77
N GLU A 64 1.24 -6.94 -1.01
CA GLU A 64 0.78 -8.28 -1.42
C GLU A 64 -0.10 -8.20 -2.68
N PHE A 65 -1.00 -7.22 -2.76
CA PHE A 65 -2.00 -7.13 -3.84
C PHE A 65 -1.61 -6.22 -5.00
N GLU A 66 -0.93 -5.10 -4.75
CA GLU A 66 -0.54 -4.15 -5.80
C GLU A 66 0.92 -4.33 -6.25
N GLY A 67 1.72 -5.03 -5.44
CA GLY A 67 3.17 -5.11 -5.55
C GLY A 67 3.84 -3.94 -4.83
N SER A 68 5.12 -4.14 -4.47
CA SER A 68 5.93 -3.10 -3.85
C SER A 68 6.06 -1.86 -4.73
N GLU A 69 6.45 -0.72 -4.15
CA GLU A 69 6.71 0.51 -4.90
C GLU A 69 7.65 0.29 -6.08
N LYS A 70 8.70 -0.52 -5.89
CA LYS A 70 9.63 -0.91 -6.96
C LYS A 70 8.96 -1.70 -8.07
N VAL A 71 8.10 -2.67 -7.72
CA VAL A 71 7.35 -3.45 -8.72
C VAL A 71 6.40 -2.54 -9.51
N ARG A 72 5.68 -1.64 -8.83
CA ARG A 72 4.79 -0.66 -9.48
C ARG A 72 5.58 0.28 -10.40
N ALA A 73 6.74 0.76 -9.96
CA ALA A 73 7.62 1.62 -10.77
C ALA A 73 8.13 0.90 -12.03
N ILE A 74 8.56 -0.37 -11.91
CA ILE A 74 9.01 -1.17 -13.05
C ILE A 74 7.84 -1.38 -14.03
N LYS A 75 6.66 -1.78 -13.55
CA LYS A 75 5.47 -1.93 -14.40
C LYS A 75 5.16 -0.64 -15.17
N LEU A 76 5.20 0.51 -14.50
CA LEU A 76 4.99 1.81 -15.13
C LEU A 76 6.03 2.13 -16.21
N GLN A 77 7.31 1.86 -15.94
CA GLN A 77 8.38 2.07 -16.93
C GLN A 77 8.22 1.15 -18.14
N THR A 78 7.86 -0.12 -17.94
CA THR A 78 7.55 -1.05 -19.02
C THR A 78 6.38 -0.55 -19.88
N LEU A 79 5.31 -0.07 -19.26
CA LEU A 79 4.16 0.50 -19.98
C LEU A 79 4.54 1.74 -20.79
N ARG A 80 5.31 2.66 -20.21
CA ARG A 80 5.81 3.85 -20.93
C ARG A 80 6.63 3.47 -22.15
N ARG A 81 7.58 2.54 -21.99
CA ARG A 81 8.37 2.03 -23.11
C ARG A 81 7.48 1.39 -24.18
N ASN A 82 6.56 0.52 -23.80
CA ASN A 82 5.66 -0.11 -24.76
C ASN A 82 4.84 0.92 -25.53
N PHE A 83 4.40 1.99 -24.86
CA PHE A 83 3.69 3.10 -25.47
C PHE A 83 4.57 3.93 -26.42
N GLU A 84 5.82 4.24 -26.06
CA GLU A 84 6.78 4.94 -26.94
C GLU A 84 7.09 4.14 -28.20
N TRP A 85 7.16 2.80 -28.07
CA TRP A 85 7.37 1.89 -29.18
C TRP A 85 6.08 1.54 -29.94
N LEU A 86 4.93 2.04 -29.48
CA LEU A 86 3.66 1.81 -30.14
C LEU A 86 3.55 2.70 -31.38
N ASN A 87 3.71 2.09 -32.55
CA ASN A 87 3.49 2.73 -33.83
C ASN A 87 2.67 1.81 -34.76
N MET A 88 1.95 2.43 -35.68
CA MET A 88 1.28 1.70 -36.75
C MET A 88 2.32 1.41 -37.83
N LYS A 89 2.45 0.15 -38.24
CA LYS A 89 3.31 -0.20 -39.37
C LYS A 89 2.57 0.02 -40.68
N GLU A 90 3.31 0.18 -41.78
CA GLU A 90 2.75 0.40 -43.11
C GLU A 90 1.84 -0.77 -43.58
N SER A 91 2.10 -1.98 -43.10
CA SER A 91 1.31 -3.18 -43.40
C SER A 91 0.06 -3.33 -42.53
N GLU A 92 -0.18 -2.43 -41.57
CA GLU A 92 -1.24 -2.57 -40.57
C GLU A 92 -2.41 -1.65 -40.91
N THR A 93 -3.65 -2.15 -40.78
CA THR A 93 -4.83 -1.29 -40.91
C THR A 93 -5.06 -0.48 -39.63
N VAL A 94 -5.85 0.60 -39.74
CA VAL A 94 -6.26 1.41 -38.58
C VAL A 94 -6.96 0.56 -37.52
N ASN A 95 -7.74 -0.44 -37.93
CA ASN A 95 -8.46 -1.33 -37.02
C ASN A 95 -7.50 -2.30 -36.29
N ASP A 96 -6.48 -2.80 -36.98
CA ASP A 96 -5.45 -3.65 -36.38
C ASP A 96 -4.62 -2.87 -35.36
N TYR A 97 -4.27 -1.63 -35.69
CA TYR A 97 -3.55 -0.74 -34.76
C TYR A 97 -4.40 -0.39 -33.54
N TYR A 98 -5.67 -0.03 -33.75
CA TYR A 98 -6.60 0.27 -32.65
C TYR A 98 -6.75 -0.91 -31.68
N SER A 99 -6.75 -2.14 -32.19
CA SER A 99 -6.84 -3.36 -31.38
C SER A 99 -5.62 -3.59 -30.48
N LYS A 100 -4.47 -2.97 -30.75
CA LYS A 100 -3.26 -3.04 -29.91
C LYS A 100 -3.29 -2.05 -28.74
N ILE A 101 -4.07 -0.99 -28.86
CA ILE A 101 -4.23 0.05 -27.84
C ILE A 101 -5.28 -0.36 -26.80
N LYS A 102 -6.26 -1.15 -27.23
CA LYS A 102 -7.44 -1.52 -26.45
C LYS A 102 -7.18 -2.63 -25.43
#